data_AF-A0A838R609-F1
#
_entry.id   AF-A0A838R609-F1
#
_cell.length_a   1.000
_cell.length_b   1.000
_cell.length_c   1.000
_cell.angle_alpha   90.00
_cell.angle_beta   90.00
_cell.angle_gamma   90.00
#
_symmetry.space_group_name_H-M   'P 1'
#
loop_
_entity.id
_entity.type
_entity.pdbx_description
1 polymer ?
#
loop_
_entity_poly.entity_id
_entity_poly.type
_entity_poly.pdbx_seq_one_letter_code
_entity_poly.pdbx_strand_id
1 'polypeptide(L)'
;MRERVRRADLEAVGEYLWRVREANPGAGGSLEEFRARFRSLAEAILSAPLHRHLANVSEEADLDLRVTLVLLAAHEVFSGFVMTGEAADFVAGVMAPHALELTDARELTERRNTFVLTMGQEMSYWSSWPEIEPEALPPLTPPVEPRLQSLLDALATLPLGARAHAVDALRHLSTDPKAPRTLASLSRYETRKRGLDVARSTELILARGLVVPATDLEGWIAGWTRRDLLAFLSQAGVGPRNSWNKERLAEVALAECAEVLRGRMADSGAVELAPTHAEGARMLREFVDSVTETWRVWLGFGTGIEG
;
A
#
# COMPACT_ATOMS: atom_id res chain seq x y z
N MET A 1 -10.82 -4.46 -13.51
CA MET A 1 -9.72 -5.45 -13.56
C MET A 1 -10.16 -6.82 -13.06
N ARG A 2 -10.65 -6.96 -11.82
CA ARG A 2 -11.13 -8.23 -11.23
C ARG A 2 -11.97 -9.10 -12.18
N GLU A 3 -13.00 -8.52 -12.81
CA GLU A 3 -13.84 -9.25 -13.78
C GLU A 3 -13.09 -9.75 -15.03
N ARG A 4 -12.09 -9.00 -15.50
CA ARG A 4 -11.27 -9.41 -16.66
C ARG A 4 -10.40 -10.60 -16.31
N VAL A 5 -9.75 -10.56 -15.14
CA VAL A 5 -8.94 -11.67 -14.62
C VAL A 5 -9.80 -12.89 -14.34
N ARG A 6 -10.98 -12.74 -13.71
CA ARG A 6 -11.92 -13.85 -13.45
C ARG A 6 -12.35 -14.56 -14.73
N ARG A 7 -12.49 -13.83 -15.84
CA ARG A 7 -12.85 -14.39 -17.16
C ARG A 7 -11.64 -14.90 -17.96
N ALA A 8 -10.42 -14.80 -17.41
CA ALA A 8 -9.17 -15.03 -18.11
C ALA A 8 -9.10 -14.26 -19.45
N ASP A 9 -9.62 -13.03 -19.47
CA ASP A 9 -9.67 -12.18 -20.67
C ASP A 9 -8.28 -11.61 -20.97
N LEU A 10 -7.46 -12.43 -21.63
CA LEU A 10 -6.07 -12.13 -21.99
C LEU A 10 -5.95 -10.80 -22.75
N GLU A 11 -6.87 -10.55 -23.67
CA GLU A 11 -6.87 -9.35 -24.51
C GLU A 11 -7.11 -8.09 -23.68
N ALA A 12 -8.15 -8.09 -22.84
CA ALA A 12 -8.48 -6.93 -22.02
C ALA A 12 -7.48 -6.67 -20.88
N VAL A 13 -6.76 -7.71 -20.42
CA VAL A 13 -5.65 -7.57 -19.46
C VAL A 13 -4.40 -7.02 -20.16
N GLY A 14 -4.02 -7.59 -21.31
CA GLY A 14 -2.89 -7.09 -22.11
C GLY A 14 -3.07 -5.65 -22.56
N GLU A 15 -4.28 -5.27 -22.97
CA GLU A 15 -4.61 -3.89 -23.34
C GLU A 15 -4.46 -2.93 -22.16
N TYR A 16 -4.86 -3.34 -20.94
CA TYR A 16 -4.66 -2.51 -19.76
C TYR A 16 -3.17 -2.28 -19.46
N LEU A 17 -2.37 -3.35 -19.46
CA LEU A 17 -0.92 -3.26 -19.22
C LEU A 17 -0.26 -2.28 -20.19
N TRP A 18 -0.68 -2.32 -21.45
CA TRP A 18 -0.20 -1.41 -22.48
C TRP A 18 -0.60 0.05 -22.26
N ARG A 19 -1.89 0.32 -22.06
CA ARG A 19 -2.37 1.72 -21.94
C ARG A 19 -1.70 2.45 -20.78
N VAL A 20 -1.43 1.75 -19.68
CA VAL A 20 -0.66 2.30 -18.56
C VAL A 20 0.78 2.63 -18.96
N ARG A 21 1.40 1.82 -19.82
CA ARG A 21 2.77 2.03 -20.30
C ARG A 21 2.88 3.10 -21.37
N GLU A 22 1.94 3.16 -22.29
CA GLU A 22 1.85 4.21 -23.31
C GLU A 22 1.68 5.60 -22.68
N ALA A 23 0.94 5.69 -21.58
CA ALA A 23 0.80 6.92 -20.80
C ALA A 23 2.12 7.39 -20.12
N ASN A 24 3.18 6.57 -20.11
CA ASN A 24 4.50 6.96 -19.59
C ASN A 24 5.39 7.46 -20.75
N PRO A 25 5.73 8.76 -20.80
CA PRO A 25 6.57 9.33 -21.86
C PRO A 25 7.99 8.73 -21.79
N GLY A 26 8.39 8.00 -22.84
CA GLY A 26 9.73 7.42 -22.97
C GLY A 26 9.77 5.92 -23.28
N ALA A 27 8.65 5.20 -23.16
CA ALA A 27 8.57 3.76 -23.42
C ALA A 27 8.30 3.39 -24.90
N GLY A 28 8.64 4.29 -25.85
CA GLY A 28 8.29 4.16 -27.27
C GLY A 28 8.47 2.75 -27.82
N GLY A 29 7.40 2.24 -28.44
CA GLY A 29 7.34 0.92 -29.06
C GLY A 29 6.23 0.85 -30.10
N SER A 30 6.39 -0.03 -31.07
CA SER A 30 5.41 -0.27 -32.13
C SER A 30 4.17 -1.03 -31.63
N LEU A 31 3.06 -0.96 -32.38
CA LEU A 31 1.82 -1.72 -32.10
C LEU A 31 2.03 -3.26 -32.15
N GLU A 32 3.07 -3.73 -32.84
CA GLU A 32 3.44 -5.15 -32.88
C GLU A 32 4.22 -5.58 -31.63
N GLU A 33 5.14 -4.74 -31.13
CA GLU A 33 5.79 -4.95 -29.83
C GLU A 33 4.77 -4.92 -28.68
N PHE A 34 3.73 -4.10 -28.80
CA PHE A 34 2.57 -4.09 -27.91
C PHE A 34 1.89 -5.46 -27.79
N ARG A 35 1.47 -6.04 -28.93
CA ARG A 35 0.67 -7.28 -28.95
C ARG A 35 1.47 -8.49 -28.51
N ALA A 36 2.75 -8.59 -28.88
CA ALA A 36 3.56 -9.73 -28.49
C ALA A 36 3.92 -9.66 -27.00
N ARG A 37 4.45 -8.53 -26.52
CA ARG A 37 5.02 -8.45 -25.16
C ARG A 37 3.95 -8.43 -24.06
N PHE A 38 2.96 -7.55 -24.15
CA PHE A 38 1.99 -7.36 -23.05
C PHE A 38 0.91 -8.43 -23.02
N ARG A 39 0.59 -9.04 -24.17
CA ARG A 39 -0.25 -10.25 -24.21
C ARG A 39 0.49 -11.44 -23.61
N SER A 40 1.74 -11.67 -23.97
CA SER A 40 2.53 -12.75 -23.37
C SER A 40 2.71 -12.56 -21.88
N LEU A 41 2.92 -11.32 -21.40
CA LEU A 41 2.98 -11.04 -19.97
C LEU A 41 1.63 -11.27 -19.27
N ALA A 42 0.51 -10.86 -19.89
CA ALA A 42 -0.82 -11.15 -19.37
C ALA A 42 -1.07 -12.66 -19.29
N GLU A 43 -0.70 -13.40 -20.34
CA GLU A 43 -0.77 -14.86 -20.37
C GLU A 43 0.08 -15.47 -19.26
N ALA A 44 1.36 -15.09 -19.13
CA ALA A 44 2.26 -15.58 -18.11
C ALA A 44 1.71 -15.34 -16.69
N ILE A 45 1.14 -14.16 -16.40
CA ILE A 45 0.51 -13.87 -15.10
C ILE A 45 -0.74 -14.72 -14.88
N LEU A 46 -1.59 -14.87 -15.90
CA LEU A 46 -2.87 -15.57 -15.78
C LEU A 46 -2.72 -17.10 -15.78
N SER A 47 -1.65 -17.65 -16.36
CA SER A 47 -1.34 -19.08 -16.37
C SER A 47 -0.35 -19.49 -15.29
N ALA A 48 0.28 -18.54 -14.58
CA ALA A 48 1.29 -18.84 -13.57
C ALA A 48 0.75 -19.81 -12.49
N PRO A 49 1.54 -20.83 -12.12
CA PRO A 49 1.19 -21.78 -11.06
C PRO A 49 1.47 -21.16 -9.68
N LEU A 50 0.74 -20.11 -9.33
CA LEU A 50 0.94 -19.34 -8.07
C LEU A 50 0.85 -20.20 -6.80
N HIS A 51 0.15 -21.33 -6.89
CA HIS A 51 0.00 -22.32 -5.81
C HIS A 51 1.20 -23.25 -5.62
N ARG A 52 2.24 -23.17 -6.47
CA ARG A 52 3.45 -24.00 -6.32
C ARG A 52 4.11 -23.79 -4.95
N HIS A 53 4.07 -22.54 -4.49
CA HIS A 53 4.76 -22.07 -3.29
C HIS A 53 3.79 -21.54 -2.23
N LEU A 54 2.48 -21.62 -2.49
CA LEU A 54 1.43 -21.11 -1.62
C LEU A 54 0.36 -22.18 -1.37
N ALA A 55 0.07 -22.45 -0.10
CA ALA A 55 -1.03 -23.28 0.35
C ALA A 55 -2.19 -22.43 0.90
N ASN A 56 -3.34 -23.09 1.08
CA ASN A 56 -4.59 -22.50 1.58
C ASN A 56 -5.14 -21.34 0.72
N VAL A 57 -4.77 -21.32 -0.57
CA VAL A 57 -5.22 -20.28 -1.51
C VAL A 57 -6.69 -20.50 -1.84
N SER A 58 -7.56 -19.63 -1.31
CA SER A 58 -8.96 -19.57 -1.72
C SER A 58 -9.10 -19.01 -3.15
N GLU A 59 -10.24 -19.24 -3.80
CA GLU A 59 -10.50 -18.67 -5.14
C GLU A 59 -10.40 -17.13 -5.14
N GLU A 60 -10.89 -16.48 -4.09
CA GLU A 60 -10.84 -15.03 -3.95
C GLU A 60 -9.40 -14.53 -3.67
N ALA A 61 -8.58 -15.32 -2.96
CA ALA A 61 -7.17 -15.03 -2.75
C ALA A 61 -6.35 -15.19 -4.04
N ASP A 62 -6.58 -16.24 -4.83
CA ASP A 62 -5.93 -16.42 -6.14
C ASP A 62 -6.28 -15.27 -7.09
N LEU A 63 -7.57 -14.91 -7.14
CA LEU A 63 -8.04 -13.79 -7.95
C LEU A 63 -7.42 -12.46 -7.52
N ASP A 64 -7.38 -12.18 -6.22
CA ASP A 64 -6.75 -10.96 -5.68
C ASP A 64 -5.26 -10.93 -5.98
N LEU A 65 -4.57 -12.06 -5.84
CA LEU A 65 -3.14 -12.17 -6.12
C LEU A 65 -2.83 -11.94 -7.59
N ARG A 66 -3.60 -12.55 -8.51
CA ARG A 66 -3.44 -12.32 -9.96
C ARG A 66 -3.69 -10.88 -10.36
N VAL A 67 -4.76 -10.27 -9.84
CA VAL A 67 -5.02 -8.84 -10.11
C VAL A 67 -3.89 -7.98 -9.56
N THR A 68 -3.38 -8.31 -8.38
CA THR A 68 -2.24 -7.62 -7.76
C THR A 68 -0.99 -7.70 -8.65
N LEU A 69 -0.66 -8.88 -9.19
CA LEU A 69 0.45 -9.05 -10.13
C LEU A 69 0.25 -8.27 -11.43
N VAL A 70 -0.97 -8.19 -11.97
CA VAL A 70 -1.29 -7.33 -13.13
C VAL A 70 -1.04 -5.85 -12.80
N LEU A 71 -1.43 -5.38 -11.61
CA LEU A 71 -1.17 -4.01 -11.17
C LEU A 71 0.32 -3.74 -10.99
N LEU A 72 1.08 -4.68 -10.41
CA LEU A 72 2.54 -4.55 -10.34
C LEU A 72 3.15 -4.48 -11.74
N ALA A 73 2.75 -5.38 -12.64
CA ALA A 73 3.27 -5.45 -14.00
C ALA A 73 3.02 -4.19 -14.85
N ALA A 74 1.85 -3.58 -14.67
CA ALA A 74 1.50 -2.32 -15.32
C ALA A 74 2.44 -1.17 -14.92
N HIS A 75 2.86 -1.14 -13.64
CA HIS A 75 3.47 0.03 -13.02
C HIS A 75 4.94 -0.14 -12.62
N GLU A 76 5.49 -1.34 -12.75
CA GLU A 76 6.90 -1.69 -12.53
C GLU A 76 7.42 -2.44 -13.74
N VAL A 77 8.70 -2.25 -14.11
CA VAL A 77 9.34 -3.03 -15.20
C VAL A 77 9.46 -4.47 -14.72
N PHE A 78 8.34 -5.19 -14.82
CA PHE A 78 8.17 -6.53 -14.30
C PHE A 78 8.31 -7.53 -15.44
N SER A 79 9.21 -8.48 -15.23
CA SER A 79 9.43 -9.63 -16.11
C SER A 79 9.30 -10.94 -15.32
N GLY A 80 8.44 -10.96 -14.29
CA GLY A 80 8.30 -12.12 -13.39
C GLY A 80 9.10 -12.06 -12.09
N PHE A 81 9.98 -11.06 -11.94
CA PHE A 81 10.87 -10.89 -10.79
C PHE A 81 10.72 -9.49 -10.18
N VAL A 82 10.40 -9.42 -8.87
CA VAL A 82 10.53 -8.20 -8.07
C VAL A 82 11.15 -8.49 -6.71
N MET A 83 12.36 -7.98 -6.49
CA MET A 83 13.05 -8.04 -5.19
C MET A 83 13.28 -6.66 -4.56
N THR A 84 13.19 -5.58 -5.33
CA THR A 84 13.44 -4.22 -4.84
C THR A 84 12.16 -3.37 -4.85
N GLY A 85 12.19 -2.25 -4.13
CA GLY A 85 11.08 -1.31 -4.06
C GLY A 85 9.99 -1.68 -3.06
N GLU A 86 8.82 -1.05 -3.21
CA GLU A 86 7.68 -1.16 -2.28
C GLU A 86 6.59 -2.14 -2.75
N ALA A 87 6.85 -2.93 -3.79
CA ALA A 87 5.89 -3.93 -4.30
C ALA A 87 5.47 -4.91 -3.20
N ALA A 88 6.43 -5.42 -2.43
CA ALA A 88 6.16 -6.36 -1.35
C ALA A 88 5.27 -5.78 -0.25
N ASP A 89 5.45 -4.50 0.10
CA ASP A 89 4.62 -3.81 1.10
C ASP A 89 3.18 -3.60 0.57
N PHE A 90 3.04 -3.28 -0.73
CA PHE A 90 1.73 -3.23 -1.38
C PHE A 90 1.03 -4.59 -1.39
N VAL A 91 1.74 -5.68 -1.74
CA VAL A 91 1.20 -7.04 -1.72
C VAL A 91 0.81 -7.43 -0.30
N ALA A 92 1.66 -7.16 0.70
CA ALA A 92 1.36 -7.41 2.10
C ALA A 92 0.08 -6.71 2.54
N GLY A 93 -0.11 -5.44 2.15
CA GLY A 93 -1.33 -4.69 2.46
C GLY A 93 -2.58 -5.24 1.79
N VAL A 94 -2.55 -5.51 0.48
CA VAL A 94 -3.74 -5.99 -0.24
C VAL A 94 -4.09 -7.44 0.10
N MET A 95 -3.08 -8.26 0.41
CA MET A 95 -3.26 -9.67 0.74
C MET A 95 -3.48 -9.93 2.23
N ALA A 96 -3.35 -8.93 3.10
CA ALA A 96 -3.52 -9.09 4.55
C ALA A 96 -4.83 -9.79 4.99
N PRO A 97 -5.99 -9.60 4.32
CA PRO A 97 -7.21 -10.31 4.68
C PRO A 97 -7.22 -11.81 4.36
N HIS A 98 -6.25 -12.29 3.56
CA HIS A 98 -6.18 -13.68 3.13
C HIS A 98 -5.21 -14.45 4.03
N ALA A 99 -5.65 -15.61 4.52
CA ALA A 99 -4.78 -16.54 5.23
C ALA A 99 -4.08 -17.46 4.23
N LEU A 100 -2.80 -17.21 4.00
CA LEU A 100 -1.95 -17.99 3.10
C LEU A 100 -0.82 -18.65 3.88
N GLU A 101 -0.26 -19.72 3.32
CA GLU A 101 0.90 -20.41 3.89
C GLU A 101 1.96 -20.62 2.82
N LEU A 102 3.24 -20.41 3.17
CA LEU A 102 4.36 -20.66 2.29
C LEU A 102 4.81 -22.11 2.45
N THR A 103 4.72 -22.92 1.40
CA THR A 103 4.94 -24.38 1.49
C THR A 103 6.41 -24.80 1.43
N ASP A 104 7.29 -23.91 0.99
CA ASP A 104 8.69 -24.20 0.69
C ASP A 104 9.61 -23.03 1.04
N ALA A 105 9.34 -22.39 2.19
CA ALA A 105 10.08 -21.22 2.69
C ALA A 105 11.61 -21.38 2.58
N ARG A 106 12.11 -22.59 2.84
CA ARG A 106 13.54 -22.92 2.72
C ARG A 106 14.07 -22.78 1.29
N GLU A 107 13.40 -23.36 0.29
CA GLU A 107 13.85 -23.28 -1.12
C GLU A 107 13.89 -21.82 -1.58
N LEU A 108 12.84 -21.06 -1.28
CA LEU A 108 12.78 -19.65 -1.65
C LEU A 108 13.85 -18.80 -0.94
N THR A 109 14.11 -19.08 0.34
CA THR A 109 15.16 -18.40 1.10
C THR A 109 16.56 -18.70 0.54
N GLU A 110 16.84 -19.97 0.24
CA GLU A 110 18.10 -20.39 -0.37
C GLU A 110 18.31 -19.72 -1.74
N ARG A 111 17.28 -19.65 -2.58
CA ARG A 111 17.31 -18.94 -3.88
C ARG A 111 17.56 -17.45 -3.70
N ARG A 112 16.90 -16.80 -2.73
CA ARG A 112 17.12 -15.39 -2.42
C ARG A 112 18.54 -15.12 -1.93
N ASN A 113 19.05 -15.90 -0.98
CA ASN A 113 20.39 -15.70 -0.44
C ASN A 113 21.46 -15.92 -1.52
N THR A 114 21.28 -16.95 -2.36
CA THR A 114 22.15 -17.19 -3.52
C THR A 114 22.15 -15.99 -4.47
N PHE A 115 20.97 -15.48 -4.83
CA PHE A 115 20.87 -14.30 -5.69
C PHE A 115 21.57 -13.07 -5.08
N VAL A 116 21.32 -12.76 -3.81
CA VAL A 116 21.93 -11.62 -3.11
C VAL A 116 23.45 -11.77 -3.05
N LEU A 117 23.95 -12.97 -2.75
CA LEU A 117 25.38 -13.25 -2.71
C LEU A 117 26.03 -13.05 -4.08
N THR A 118 25.41 -13.58 -5.15
CA THR A 118 25.91 -13.42 -6.52
C THR A 118 25.91 -11.95 -6.96
N MET A 119 24.77 -11.27 -6.81
CA MET A 119 24.64 -9.87 -7.22
C MET A 119 25.50 -8.92 -6.37
N GLY A 120 25.76 -9.27 -5.11
CA GLY A 120 26.62 -8.53 -4.20
C GLY A 120 28.09 -8.51 -4.62
N GLN A 121 28.53 -9.42 -5.49
CA GLN A 121 29.88 -9.40 -6.07
C GLN A 121 30.05 -8.26 -7.08
N GLU A 122 28.97 -7.86 -7.74
CA GLU A 122 28.99 -6.88 -8.82
C GLU A 122 28.45 -5.50 -8.40
N MET A 123 27.55 -5.46 -7.40
CA MET A 123 26.84 -4.25 -7.00
C MET A 123 26.77 -4.10 -5.48
N SER A 124 27.34 -2.99 -4.97
CA SER A 124 27.39 -2.67 -3.53
C SER A 124 26.01 -2.56 -2.85
N TYR A 125 24.96 -2.28 -3.64
CA TYR A 125 23.60 -2.31 -3.14
C TYR A 125 23.25 -3.67 -2.55
N TRP A 126 23.51 -4.76 -3.28
CA TRP A 126 23.14 -6.12 -2.87
C TRP A 126 24.03 -6.65 -1.76
N SER A 127 25.30 -6.24 -1.68
CA SER A 127 26.19 -6.65 -0.59
C SER A 127 25.74 -6.16 0.79
N SER A 128 24.84 -5.17 0.86
CA SER A 128 24.28 -4.65 2.12
C SER A 128 23.08 -5.45 2.63
N TRP A 129 22.55 -6.39 1.84
CA TRP A 129 21.37 -7.15 2.21
C TRP A 129 21.76 -8.31 3.13
N PRO A 130 21.13 -8.45 4.31
CA PRO A 130 21.46 -9.50 5.26
C PRO A 130 21.06 -10.86 4.72
N GLU A 131 21.80 -11.91 5.08
CA GLU A 131 21.36 -13.28 4.89
C GLU A 131 20.12 -13.57 5.74
N ILE A 132 19.18 -14.34 5.18
CA ILE A 132 17.97 -14.76 5.88
C ILE A 132 18.13 -16.22 6.27
N GLU A 133 17.88 -16.54 7.53
CA GLU A 133 17.88 -17.94 7.98
C GLU A 133 16.73 -18.72 7.31
N PRO A 134 16.90 -19.99 6.91
CA PRO A 134 15.91 -20.75 6.15
C PRO A 134 14.49 -20.81 6.75
N GLU A 135 14.38 -20.70 8.08
CA GLU A 135 13.11 -20.76 8.83
C GLU A 135 12.65 -19.39 9.35
N ALA A 136 13.33 -18.30 8.97
CA ALA A 136 13.05 -16.96 9.50
C ALA A 136 11.91 -16.23 8.78
N LEU A 137 11.40 -16.73 7.65
CA LEU A 137 10.29 -16.10 6.95
C LEU A 137 9.00 -16.22 7.77
N PRO A 138 8.39 -15.10 8.21
CA PRO A 138 7.15 -15.15 8.98
C PRO A 138 5.99 -15.74 8.17
N PRO A 139 5.03 -16.41 8.84
CA PRO A 139 3.87 -16.98 8.17
C PRO A 139 2.99 -15.89 7.56
N LEU A 140 2.44 -16.16 6.36
CA LEU A 140 1.49 -15.28 5.68
C LEU A 140 0.06 -15.37 6.25
N THR A 141 -0.13 -16.09 7.36
CA THR A 141 -1.41 -16.21 8.04
C THR A 141 -1.51 -15.17 9.16
N PRO A 142 -2.53 -14.29 9.13
CA PRO A 142 -2.71 -13.31 10.19
C PRO A 142 -3.01 -13.97 11.55
N PRO A 143 -2.60 -13.37 12.68
CA PRO A 143 -2.93 -13.87 14.01
C PRO A 143 -4.44 -14.01 14.22
N VAL A 144 -4.86 -15.10 14.87
CA VAL A 144 -6.27 -15.37 15.21
C VAL A 144 -6.68 -14.54 16.43
N GLU A 145 -6.99 -13.27 16.20
CA GLU A 145 -7.41 -12.31 17.22
C GLU A 145 -8.69 -11.59 16.78
N PRO A 146 -9.80 -11.63 17.54
CA PRO A 146 -11.09 -11.07 17.13
C PRO A 146 -11.04 -9.62 16.63
N ARG A 147 -10.22 -8.76 17.25
CA ARG A 147 -10.11 -7.35 16.84
C ARG A 147 -9.42 -7.18 15.50
N LEU A 148 -8.40 -7.99 15.22
CA LEU A 148 -7.74 -8.02 13.92
C LEU A 148 -8.66 -8.63 12.87
N GLN A 149 -9.32 -9.75 13.17
CA GLN A 149 -10.21 -10.43 12.22
C GLN A 149 -11.35 -9.51 11.76
N SER A 150 -12.00 -8.81 12.70
CA SER A 150 -13.05 -7.85 12.36
C SER A 150 -12.57 -6.75 11.40
N LEU A 151 -11.33 -6.28 11.57
CA LEU A 151 -10.71 -5.30 10.70
C LEU A 151 -10.37 -5.90 9.32
N LEU A 152 -9.83 -7.11 9.28
CA LEU A 152 -9.52 -7.82 8.04
C LEU A 152 -10.77 -8.11 7.22
N ASP A 153 -11.87 -8.50 7.87
CA ASP A 153 -13.17 -8.70 7.21
C ASP A 153 -13.66 -7.41 6.55
N ALA A 154 -13.54 -6.27 7.23
CA ALA A 154 -13.90 -4.97 6.65
C ALA A 154 -13.01 -4.63 5.44
N LEU A 155 -11.70 -4.87 5.53
CA LEU A 155 -10.74 -4.66 4.45
C LEU A 155 -10.98 -5.58 3.24
N ALA A 156 -11.38 -6.84 3.48
CA ALA A 156 -11.66 -7.81 2.41
C ALA A 156 -12.75 -7.30 1.45
N THR A 157 -13.73 -6.55 1.97
CA THR A 157 -14.82 -5.99 1.16
C THR A 157 -14.42 -4.80 0.28
N LEU A 158 -13.22 -4.24 0.46
CA LEU A 158 -12.72 -3.12 -0.33
C LEU A 158 -12.08 -3.61 -1.64
N PRO A 159 -12.24 -2.88 -2.76
CA PRO A 159 -11.42 -3.08 -3.95
C PRO A 159 -9.93 -2.92 -3.60
N LEU A 160 -9.05 -3.67 -4.28
CA LEU A 160 -7.61 -3.76 -3.92
C LEU A 160 -6.91 -2.41 -3.74
N GLY A 161 -7.14 -1.43 -4.63
CA GLY A 161 -6.57 -0.10 -4.48
C GLY A 161 -7.04 0.61 -3.20
N ALA A 162 -8.35 0.55 -2.92
CA ALA A 162 -8.92 1.14 -1.71
C ALA A 162 -8.50 0.38 -0.45
N ARG A 163 -8.29 -0.94 -0.55
CA ARG A 163 -7.76 -1.78 0.51
C ARG A 163 -6.32 -1.40 0.86
N ALA A 164 -5.43 -1.27 -0.13
CA ALA A 164 -4.06 -0.80 0.08
C ALA A 164 -4.04 0.60 0.73
N HIS A 165 -4.85 1.53 0.22
CA HIS A 165 -4.98 2.87 0.80
C HIS A 165 -5.50 2.82 2.24
N ALA A 166 -6.48 1.96 2.55
CA ALA A 166 -6.95 1.76 3.91
C ALA A 166 -5.83 1.25 4.83
N VAL A 167 -5.05 0.26 4.38
CA VAL A 167 -3.92 -0.27 5.14
C VAL A 167 -2.85 0.80 5.38
N ASP A 168 -2.50 1.60 4.37
CA ASP A 168 -1.58 2.73 4.50
C ASP A 168 -2.05 3.71 5.59
N ALA A 169 -3.33 4.10 5.56
CA ALA A 169 -3.93 5.00 6.53
C ALA A 169 -3.97 4.40 7.94
N LEU A 170 -4.38 3.14 8.08
CA LEU A 170 -4.47 2.45 9.37
C LEU A 170 -3.08 2.25 10.01
N ARG A 171 -2.05 1.94 9.22
CA ARG A 171 -0.66 1.84 9.70
C ARG A 171 -0.13 3.18 10.19
N HIS A 172 -0.44 4.27 9.49
CA HIS A 172 -0.04 5.60 9.91
C HIS A 172 -0.76 6.02 11.20
N LEU A 173 -2.09 5.96 11.21
CA LEU A 173 -2.91 6.44 12.33
C LEU A 173 -2.76 5.57 13.60
N SER A 174 -2.41 4.29 13.47
CA SER A 174 -2.07 3.46 14.64
C SER A 174 -0.67 3.76 15.21
N THR A 175 0.20 4.41 14.45
CA THR A 175 1.53 4.83 14.88
C THR A 175 1.49 6.20 15.54
N ASP A 176 0.69 7.11 14.99
CA ASP A 176 0.48 8.45 15.51
C ASP A 176 -1.03 8.76 15.65
N PRO A 177 -1.71 8.19 16.68
CA PRO A 177 -3.15 8.32 16.85
C PRO A 177 -3.59 9.74 17.20
N LYS A 178 -2.66 10.62 17.57
CA LYS A 178 -2.89 12.03 17.91
C LYS A 178 -2.48 12.96 16.76
N ALA A 179 -2.29 12.45 15.56
CA ALA A 179 -1.98 13.27 14.39
C ALA A 179 -3.00 13.03 13.28
N PRO A 180 -4.18 13.66 13.36
CA PRO A 180 -5.16 13.60 12.29
C PRO A 180 -4.57 14.04 10.95
N ARG A 181 -4.98 13.36 9.87
CA ARG A 181 -4.54 13.63 8.49
C ARG A 181 -5.68 13.42 7.52
N THR A 182 -5.55 13.96 6.32
CA THR A 182 -6.49 13.65 5.23
C THR A 182 -6.17 12.27 4.68
N LEU A 183 -7.18 11.48 4.30
CA LEU A 183 -6.93 10.18 3.66
C LEU A 183 -6.08 10.34 2.40
N ALA A 184 -6.32 11.36 1.59
CA ALA A 184 -5.49 11.67 0.43
C ALA A 184 -3.99 11.75 0.76
N SER A 185 -3.61 12.41 1.87
CA SER A 185 -2.22 12.49 2.32
C SER A 185 -1.66 11.20 2.91
N LEU A 186 -2.53 10.28 3.35
CA LEU A 186 -2.16 8.99 3.91
C LEU A 186 -2.01 7.89 2.85
N SER A 187 -2.45 8.10 1.61
CA SER A 187 -2.12 7.20 0.51
C SER A 187 -0.61 7.24 0.23
N ARG A 188 0.04 6.09 0.04
CA ARG A 188 1.43 6.08 -0.46
C ARG A 188 1.48 6.42 -1.94
N TYR A 189 2.60 7.02 -2.38
CA TYR A 189 2.85 7.26 -3.80
C TYR A 189 2.75 5.96 -4.62
N GLU A 190 3.26 4.88 -4.05
CA GLU A 190 3.27 3.55 -4.60
C GLU A 190 1.85 2.95 -4.75
N THR A 191 0.94 3.25 -3.82
CA THR A 191 -0.47 2.89 -3.99
C THR A 191 -1.13 3.76 -5.06
N ARG A 192 -0.83 5.07 -5.08
CA ARG A 192 -1.37 6.01 -6.09
C ARG A 192 -0.94 5.68 -7.51
N LYS A 193 0.35 5.38 -7.72
CA LYS A 193 0.89 5.07 -9.05
C LYS A 193 0.18 3.87 -9.65
N ARG A 194 -0.34 2.93 -8.85
CA ARG A 194 -1.06 1.71 -9.27
C ARG A 194 -2.53 1.94 -9.65
N GLY A 195 -2.88 3.16 -10.04
CA GLY A 195 -4.21 3.51 -10.56
C GLY A 195 -5.28 3.73 -9.47
N LEU A 196 -4.89 4.12 -8.26
CA LEU A 196 -5.83 4.46 -7.19
C LEU A 196 -6.61 5.74 -7.54
N ASP A 197 -7.94 5.64 -7.59
CA ASP A 197 -8.82 6.80 -7.46
C ASP A 197 -8.92 7.18 -5.98
N VAL A 198 -8.21 8.24 -5.59
CA VAL A 198 -8.11 8.70 -4.20
C VAL A 198 -9.46 9.17 -3.67
N ALA A 199 -10.26 9.87 -4.49
CA ALA A 199 -11.56 10.38 -4.06
C ALA A 199 -12.51 9.22 -3.78
N ARG A 200 -12.64 8.30 -4.74
CA ARG A 200 -13.49 7.12 -4.58
C ARG A 200 -13.02 6.23 -3.43
N SER A 201 -11.71 6.06 -3.28
CA SER A 201 -11.17 5.28 -2.18
C SER A 201 -11.45 5.92 -0.82
N THR A 202 -11.39 7.25 -0.72
CA THR A 202 -11.67 8.00 0.51
C THR A 202 -13.11 7.76 0.96
N GLU A 203 -14.06 7.86 0.02
CA GLU A 203 -15.48 7.56 0.28
C GLU A 203 -15.68 6.13 0.80
N LEU A 204 -15.04 5.15 0.16
CA LEU A 204 -15.16 3.74 0.55
C LEU A 204 -14.59 3.46 1.94
N ILE A 205 -13.45 4.07 2.28
CA ILE A 205 -12.80 3.91 3.60
C ILE A 205 -13.69 4.50 4.70
N LEU A 206 -14.22 5.71 4.48
CA LEU A 206 -15.16 6.36 5.41
C LEU A 206 -16.44 5.54 5.58
N ALA A 207 -17.02 5.05 4.49
CA ALA A 207 -18.24 4.24 4.52
C ALA A 207 -18.08 2.90 5.26
N ARG A 208 -16.84 2.41 5.40
CA ARG A 208 -16.53 1.21 6.19
C ARG A 208 -16.31 1.48 7.67
N GLY A 209 -16.34 2.74 8.10
CA GLY A 209 -16.14 3.10 9.52
C GLY A 209 -14.72 2.80 10.03
N LEU A 210 -13.75 2.61 9.12
CA LEU A 210 -12.35 2.35 9.48
C LEU A 210 -11.70 3.57 10.14
N VAL A 211 -12.18 4.75 9.76
CA VAL A 211 -11.76 6.06 10.27
C VAL A 211 -12.99 6.91 10.55
N VAL A 212 -12.84 7.92 11.40
CA VAL A 212 -13.88 8.89 11.76
C VAL A 212 -13.41 10.31 11.46
N PRO A 213 -14.32 11.28 11.26
CA PRO A 213 -13.93 12.69 11.17
C PRO A 213 -13.12 13.10 12.40
N ALA A 214 -12.02 13.79 12.17
CA ALA A 214 -11.12 14.21 13.23
C ALA A 214 -11.77 15.25 14.15
N THR A 215 -11.36 15.25 15.42
CA THR A 215 -11.79 16.22 16.43
C THR A 215 -10.61 16.87 17.15
N ASP A 216 -9.42 16.26 17.11
CA ASP A 216 -8.20 16.76 17.73
C ASP A 216 -7.53 17.87 16.90
N LEU A 217 -7.91 19.12 17.20
CA LEU A 217 -7.31 20.30 16.58
C LEU A 217 -5.81 20.42 16.87
N GLU A 218 -5.39 20.12 18.11
CA GLU A 218 -4.01 20.30 18.54
C GLU A 218 -3.09 19.35 17.75
N GLY A 219 -3.48 18.08 17.68
CA GLY A 219 -2.83 17.07 16.87
C GLY A 219 -2.79 17.40 15.38
N TRP A 220 -3.89 17.95 14.86
CA TRP A 220 -3.98 18.29 13.45
C TRP A 220 -3.05 19.45 13.06
N ILE A 221 -3.05 20.54 13.85
CA ILE A 221 -2.18 21.69 13.59
C ILE A 221 -0.72 21.42 13.96
N ALA A 222 -0.43 20.44 14.82
CA ALA A 222 0.95 20.01 15.09
C ALA A 222 1.64 19.52 13.80
N GLY A 223 0.88 19.00 12.83
CA GLY A 223 1.39 18.63 11.51
C GLY A 223 1.67 19.80 10.57
N TRP A 224 1.20 21.00 10.88
CA TRP A 224 1.34 22.16 10.00
C TRP A 224 2.76 22.74 10.07
N THR A 225 3.22 23.32 8.95
CA THR A 225 4.47 24.06 8.97
C THR A 225 4.26 25.43 9.62
N ARG A 226 5.36 26.06 10.06
CA ARG A 226 5.33 27.45 10.54
C ARG A 226 4.72 28.40 9.50
N ARG A 227 4.97 28.15 8.21
CA ARG A 227 4.43 28.93 7.10
C ARG A 227 2.91 28.80 7.01
N ASP A 228 2.38 27.59 7.19
CA ASP A 228 0.94 27.33 7.15
C ASP A 228 0.22 28.05 8.30
N LEU A 229 0.79 28.02 9.52
CA LEU A 229 0.24 28.72 10.68
C LEU A 229 0.24 30.24 10.50
N LEU A 230 1.34 30.82 9.97
CA LEU A 230 1.40 32.27 9.67
C LEU A 230 0.33 32.68 8.65
N ALA A 231 0.20 31.90 7.57
CA ALA A 231 -0.79 32.16 6.54
C ALA A 231 -2.21 32.05 7.10
N PHE A 232 -2.49 31.02 7.90
CA PHE A 232 -3.78 30.81 8.53
C PHE A 232 -4.17 31.95 9.48
N LEU A 233 -3.28 32.34 10.41
CA LEU A 233 -3.57 33.42 11.36
C LEU A 233 -3.83 34.74 10.63
N SER A 234 -3.04 35.05 9.60
CA SER A 234 -3.24 36.23 8.77
C SER A 234 -4.60 36.20 8.05
N GLN A 235 -5.01 35.05 7.52
CA GLN A 235 -6.33 34.86 6.89
C GLN A 235 -7.48 34.98 7.90
N ALA A 236 -7.28 34.55 9.13
CA ALA A 236 -8.24 34.65 10.22
C ALA A 236 -8.32 36.06 10.83
N GLY A 237 -7.53 37.03 10.33
CA GLY A 237 -7.51 38.40 10.82
C GLY A 237 -6.72 38.60 12.13
N VAL A 238 -6.04 37.56 12.61
CA VAL A 238 -5.05 37.69 13.70
C VAL A 238 -3.77 38.25 13.08
N GLY A 239 -3.10 39.19 13.76
CA GLY A 239 -1.83 39.75 13.28
C GLY A 239 -0.63 38.96 13.80
N PRO A 240 -0.18 37.86 13.14
CA PRO A 240 0.94 37.09 13.65
C PRO A 240 2.24 37.87 13.52
N ARG A 241 3.13 37.74 14.52
CA ARG A 241 4.47 38.31 14.44
C ARG A 241 5.42 37.33 13.77
N ASN A 242 6.19 37.81 12.80
CA ASN A 242 7.23 37.03 12.13
C ASN A 242 8.34 36.52 13.05
N SER A 243 8.44 37.00 14.30
CA SER A 243 9.37 36.49 15.31
C SER A 243 8.84 35.31 16.13
N TRP A 244 7.54 34.99 16.04
CA TRP A 244 6.97 33.85 16.77
C TRP A 244 7.44 32.51 16.19
N ASN A 245 7.77 31.58 17.08
CA ASN A 245 8.07 30.19 16.74
C ASN A 245 6.77 29.40 16.42
N LYS A 246 6.91 28.16 15.95
CA LYS A 246 5.78 27.32 15.52
C LYS A 246 4.81 27.07 16.67
N GLU A 247 5.35 26.80 17.85
CA GLU A 247 4.62 26.47 19.07
C GLU A 247 3.74 27.65 19.49
N ARG A 248 4.30 28.87 19.53
CA ARG A 248 3.52 30.06 19.86
C ARG A 248 2.43 30.36 18.84
N LEU A 249 2.70 30.14 17.55
CA LEU A 249 1.69 30.32 16.50
C LEU A 249 0.55 29.31 16.64
N ALA A 250 0.86 28.05 16.96
CA ALA A 250 -0.13 27.01 17.20
C ALA A 250 -0.99 27.32 18.43
N GLU A 251 -0.37 27.75 19.54
CA GLU A 251 -1.07 28.17 20.75
C GLU A 251 -2.07 29.29 20.48
N VAL A 252 -1.65 30.34 19.75
CA VAL A 252 -2.53 31.46 19.38
C VAL A 252 -3.65 30.99 18.44
N ALA A 253 -3.36 30.12 17.48
CA ALA A 253 -4.36 29.57 16.57
C ALA A 253 -5.45 28.79 17.33
N LEU A 254 -5.07 27.99 18.33
CA LEU A 254 -6.02 27.26 19.18
C LEU A 254 -6.82 28.19 20.09
N ALA A 255 -6.18 29.20 20.69
CA ALA A 255 -6.83 30.10 21.63
C ALA A 255 -7.80 31.08 20.96
N GLU A 256 -7.43 31.62 19.80
CA GLU A 256 -8.15 32.73 19.16
C GLU A 256 -8.97 32.31 17.94
N CYS A 257 -8.65 31.16 17.32
CA CYS A 257 -9.24 30.75 16.03
C CYS A 257 -9.84 29.33 16.04
N ALA A 258 -10.17 28.76 17.20
CA ALA A 258 -10.65 27.39 17.33
C ALA A 258 -11.82 27.04 16.39
N GLU A 259 -12.86 27.88 16.30
CA GLU A 259 -14.02 27.59 15.42
C GLU A 259 -13.64 27.59 13.94
N VAL A 260 -12.77 28.52 13.52
CA VAL A 260 -12.27 28.59 12.14
C VAL A 260 -11.42 27.36 11.83
N LEU A 261 -10.61 26.91 12.79
CA LEU A 261 -9.86 25.66 12.68
C LEU A 261 -10.80 24.45 12.55
N ARG A 262 -11.87 24.35 13.33
CA ARG A 262 -12.85 23.24 13.22
C ARG A 262 -13.51 23.21 11.85
N GLY A 263 -13.95 24.37 11.34
CA GLY A 263 -14.51 24.47 9.99
C GLY A 263 -13.52 23.98 8.94
N ARG A 264 -12.27 24.47 8.99
CA ARG A 264 -11.23 24.06 8.05
C ARG A 264 -10.85 22.57 8.16
N MET A 265 -10.88 22.01 9.37
CA MET A 265 -10.62 20.59 9.61
C MET A 265 -11.69 19.73 8.94
N ALA A 266 -12.96 20.10 9.15
CA ALA A 266 -14.09 19.44 8.50
C ALA A 266 -14.02 19.55 6.98
N ASP A 267 -13.75 20.75 6.44
CA ASP A 267 -13.63 20.98 5.00
C ASP A 267 -12.47 20.19 4.36
N SER A 268 -11.38 20.00 5.10
CA SER A 268 -10.24 19.21 4.62
C SER A 268 -10.51 17.70 4.58
N GLY A 269 -11.55 17.23 5.25
CA GLY A 269 -11.80 15.79 5.45
C GLY A 269 -10.71 15.12 6.28
N ALA A 270 -10.16 15.81 7.28
CA ALA A 270 -9.21 15.21 8.21
C ALA A 270 -9.89 14.09 9.01
N VAL A 271 -9.17 12.99 9.20
CA VAL A 271 -9.68 11.79 9.87
C VAL A 271 -8.78 11.34 11.00
N GLU A 272 -9.40 10.62 11.94
CA GLU A 272 -8.77 9.87 13.01
C GLU A 272 -9.09 8.39 12.86
N LEU A 273 -8.27 7.53 13.47
CA LEU A 273 -8.58 6.11 13.55
C LEU A 273 -9.86 5.91 14.36
N ALA A 274 -10.80 5.14 13.83
CA ALA A 274 -11.99 4.79 14.59
C ALA A 274 -11.57 4.04 15.87
N PRO A 275 -11.98 4.47 17.08
CA PRO A 275 -11.49 3.89 18.34
C PRO A 275 -11.72 2.38 18.45
N THR A 276 -12.81 1.88 17.85
CA THR A 276 -13.15 0.45 17.79
C THR A 276 -12.11 -0.39 17.03
N HIS A 277 -11.33 0.23 16.15
CA HIS A 277 -10.32 -0.43 15.33
C HIS A 277 -8.88 -0.16 15.80
N ALA A 278 -8.68 0.58 16.89
CA ALA A 278 -7.35 0.99 17.35
C ALA A 278 -6.37 -0.18 17.52
N GLU A 279 -6.80 -1.20 18.27
CA GLU A 279 -5.98 -2.38 18.53
C GLU A 279 -5.80 -3.28 17.30
N GLY A 280 -6.88 -3.45 16.51
CA GLY A 280 -6.80 -4.20 15.25
C GLY A 280 -5.83 -3.56 14.26
N ALA A 281 -5.79 -2.22 14.17
CA ALA A 281 -4.89 -1.49 13.30
C ALA A 281 -3.42 -1.61 13.74
N ARG A 282 -3.17 -1.61 15.06
CA ARG A 282 -1.83 -1.88 15.62
C ARG A 282 -1.33 -3.27 15.23
N MET A 283 -2.17 -4.29 15.41
CA MET A 283 -1.86 -5.68 15.03
C MET A 283 -1.71 -5.84 13.51
N LEU A 284 -2.55 -5.17 12.72
CA LEU A 284 -2.44 -5.15 11.26
C LEU A 284 -1.09 -4.58 10.83
N ARG A 285 -0.64 -3.48 11.44
CA ARG A 285 0.67 -2.89 11.17
C ARG A 285 1.79 -3.91 11.45
N GLU A 286 1.80 -4.49 12.64
CA GLU A 286 2.80 -5.49 13.04
C GLU A 286 2.81 -6.70 12.12
N PHE A 287 1.63 -7.16 11.70
CA PHE A 287 1.49 -8.26 10.76
C PHE A 287 2.06 -7.88 9.38
N VAL A 288 1.60 -6.79 8.77
CA VAL A 288 2.07 -6.33 7.45
C VAL A 288 3.58 -6.09 7.45
N ASP A 289 4.11 -5.45 8.50
CA ASP A 289 5.55 -5.20 8.64
C ASP A 289 6.35 -6.51 8.72
N SER A 290 5.83 -7.51 9.44
CA SER A 290 6.53 -8.80 9.58
C SER A 290 6.50 -9.65 8.31
N VAL A 291 5.40 -9.66 7.55
CA VAL A 291 5.28 -10.49 6.34
C VAL A 291 5.81 -9.84 5.06
N THR A 292 6.26 -8.58 5.12
CA THR A 292 6.75 -7.86 3.95
C THR A 292 7.97 -8.56 3.31
N GLU A 293 8.91 -9.07 4.10
CA GLU A 293 10.07 -9.79 3.55
C GLU A 293 9.65 -11.15 2.94
N THR A 294 8.69 -11.84 3.54
CA THR A 294 8.11 -13.07 2.97
C THR A 294 7.50 -12.82 1.59
N TRP A 295 6.71 -11.74 1.44
CA TRP A 295 6.18 -11.35 0.13
C TRP A 295 7.25 -10.94 -0.85
N ARG A 296 8.31 -10.25 -0.41
CA ARG A 296 9.44 -9.88 -1.26
C ARG A 296 10.14 -11.12 -1.83
N VAL A 297 10.45 -12.09 -0.97
CA VAL A 297 11.06 -13.36 -1.37
C VAL A 297 10.16 -14.10 -2.35
N TRP A 298 8.86 -14.17 -2.08
CA TRP A 298 7.90 -14.83 -2.96
C TRP A 298 7.76 -14.11 -4.32
N LEU A 299 7.72 -12.77 -4.35
CA LEU A 299 7.68 -11.99 -5.60
C LEU A 299 8.96 -12.12 -6.43
N GLY A 300 10.11 -12.35 -5.78
CA GLY A 300 11.38 -12.59 -6.45
C GLY A 300 11.48 -13.99 -7.04
N PHE A 301 11.04 -15.02 -6.31
CA PHE A 301 11.40 -16.40 -6.63
C PHE A 301 10.22 -17.39 -6.72
N GLY A 302 9.06 -17.02 -6.18
CA GLY A 302 7.90 -17.90 -6.01
C GLY A 302 6.76 -17.69 -7.01
N THR A 303 6.81 -16.67 -7.87
CA THR A 303 5.71 -16.37 -8.81
C THR A 303 5.60 -17.41 -9.94
N GLY A 304 6.73 -18.00 -10.37
CA GLY A 304 6.80 -18.88 -11.53
C GLY A 304 6.50 -18.19 -12.86
N ILE A 305 6.51 -16.85 -12.89
CA ILE A 305 6.32 -16.05 -14.10
C ILE A 305 7.68 -15.89 -14.78
N GLU A 306 7.77 -16.27 -16.05
CA GLU A 306 8.93 -16.03 -16.91
C GLU A 306 8.55 -14.96 -17.93
N GLY A 307 9.38 -13.91 -18.05
CA GLY A 307 9.14 -12.75 -18.92
C GLY A 307 10.01 -12.71 -20.16
#